data_AF-A0A2N3VL31-F1
#
_entry.id   AF-A0A2N3VL31-F1
#
_cell.length_a   1.000
_cell.length_b   1.000
_cell.length_c   1.000
_cell.angle_alpha   90.00
_cell.angle_beta   90.00
_cell.angle_gamma   90.00
#
_symmetry.space_group_name_H-M   'P 1'
#
loop_
_entity.id
_entity.type
_entity.pdbx_description
1 polymer ?
#
loop_
_entity_poly.entity_id
_entity_poly.type
_entity_poly.pdbx_seq_one_letter_code
_entity_poly.pdbx_strand_id
1 'polypeptide(L)'
;MTGRFGLELFGFDIGVRMNSLLENHCGWVADIFTDGLYGRTDAPSPRATVANDARPLAGEDSHPRRPEEVIGWRALCSCDGWRGRTWLRADRAADHAPSARVLHCSTGRLDADLARLVLAEWDYHQLEMQVLIPVRLAFEDTTSAQQRLVEAVRFVRASGASWEAVARVISAPSAEAAESRFGNWTSHDRNAAELRIP
;
A
#
# COMPACT_ATOMS: atom_id res chain seq x y z
N MET A 1 -23.96 -35.17 29.49
CA MET A 1 -22.55 -34.97 29.07
C MET A 1 -22.47 -35.49 27.64
N THR A 2 -22.54 -34.68 26.60
CA THR A 2 -21.54 -33.70 26.17
C THR A 2 -22.23 -32.52 25.47
N GLY A 3 -22.01 -31.30 25.98
CA GLY A 3 -22.51 -30.07 25.39
C GLY A 3 -21.59 -29.61 24.25
N ARG A 4 -22.21 -29.28 23.11
CA ARG A 4 -21.61 -28.45 22.05
C ARG A 4 -21.26 -27.08 22.64
N PHE A 5 -19.97 -26.75 22.67
CA PHE A 5 -19.53 -25.36 22.78
C PHE A 5 -19.41 -24.79 21.37
N GLY A 6 -20.44 -24.05 20.95
CA GLY A 6 -20.33 -23.15 19.81
C GLY A 6 -19.61 -21.88 20.25
N LEU A 7 -18.38 -21.71 19.79
CA LEU A 7 -17.66 -20.43 19.81
C LEU A 7 -18.00 -19.70 18.50
N GLU A 8 -19.16 -19.06 18.46
CA GLU A 8 -19.40 -17.94 17.56
C GLU A 8 -19.11 -16.66 18.35
N LEU A 9 -17.85 -16.23 18.35
CA LEU A 9 -17.46 -14.91 18.82
C LEU A 9 -16.70 -14.22 17.68
N PHE A 10 -17.37 -13.21 17.13
CA PHE A 10 -16.89 -12.26 16.11
C PHE A 10 -16.66 -12.86 14.73
N GLY A 11 -17.71 -12.81 13.89
CA GLY A 11 -17.58 -12.85 12.45
C GLY A 11 -16.80 -11.62 11.96
N PHE A 12 -15.48 -11.69 12.03
CA PHE A 12 -14.60 -10.90 11.19
C PHE A 12 -14.38 -11.68 9.91
N ASP A 13 -14.84 -11.13 8.79
CA ASP A 13 -14.62 -11.72 7.48
C ASP A 13 -13.16 -11.50 7.07
N ILE A 14 -12.29 -12.39 7.57
CA ILE A 14 -10.85 -12.42 7.27
C ILE A 14 -10.62 -12.46 5.74
N GLY A 15 -11.52 -13.09 4.99
CA GLY A 15 -11.45 -13.18 3.53
C GLY A 15 -11.55 -11.82 2.82
N VAL A 16 -12.45 -10.94 3.26
CA VAL A 16 -12.65 -9.62 2.65
C VAL A 16 -11.48 -8.67 2.94
N ARG A 17 -10.91 -8.70 4.15
CA ARG A 17 -9.72 -7.88 4.48
C ARG A 17 -8.45 -8.35 3.76
N MET A 18 -8.25 -9.66 3.62
CA MET A 18 -7.09 -10.20 2.89
C MET A 18 -7.13 -9.84 1.40
N ASN A 19 -8.31 -9.82 0.77
CA ASN A 19 -8.43 -9.40 -0.63
C ASN A 19 -8.06 -7.91 -0.81
N SER A 20 -8.55 -7.00 0.03
CA SER A 20 -8.20 -5.57 -0.07
C SER A 20 -6.70 -5.31 0.13
N LEU A 21 -6.02 -6.07 1.00
CA LEU A 21 -4.58 -5.94 1.20
C LEU A 21 -3.77 -6.40 -0.02
N LEU A 22 -4.22 -7.43 -0.73
CA LEU A 22 -3.57 -7.91 -1.95
C LEU A 22 -3.93 -7.07 -3.18
N GLU A 23 -5.16 -6.56 -3.24
CA GLU A 23 -5.64 -5.64 -4.30
C GLU A 23 -4.83 -4.33 -4.33
N ASN A 24 -4.26 -3.91 -3.20
CA ASN A 24 -3.38 -2.74 -3.12
C ASN A 24 -2.00 -2.95 -3.76
N HIS A 25 -1.65 -4.17 -4.18
CA HIS A 25 -0.36 -4.50 -4.81
C HIS A 25 -0.47 -4.87 -6.29
N CYS A 26 -1.35 -4.23 -7.06
CA CYS A 26 -1.45 -4.46 -8.50
C CYS A 26 -0.19 -4.00 -9.25
N GLY A 27 0.49 -4.94 -9.91
CA GLY A 27 1.68 -4.68 -10.73
C GLY A 27 1.35 -4.29 -12.18
N TRP A 28 2.15 -3.40 -12.75
CA TRP A 28 2.04 -3.03 -14.16
C TRP A 28 3.39 -2.56 -14.73
N VAL A 29 3.56 -2.65 -16.06
CA VAL A 29 4.77 -2.14 -16.74
C VAL A 29 4.55 -0.71 -17.18
N ALA A 30 5.47 0.15 -16.76
CA ALA A 30 5.53 1.54 -17.16
C ALA A 30 6.51 1.74 -18.31
N ASP A 31 6.04 2.37 -19.38
CA ASP A 31 6.89 3.03 -20.37
C ASP A 31 7.54 4.25 -19.72
N ILE A 32 8.85 4.43 -19.92
CA ILE A 32 9.60 5.58 -19.40
C ILE A 32 9.89 6.53 -20.57
N PHE A 33 9.48 7.79 -20.42
CA PHE A 33 9.74 8.84 -21.40
C PHE A 33 10.98 9.67 -21.02
N THR A 34 11.55 10.38 -22.00
CA THR A 34 12.75 11.22 -21.84
C THR A 34 12.62 12.32 -20.79
N ASP A 35 11.41 12.79 -20.53
CA ASP A 35 11.11 13.82 -19.52
C ASP A 35 10.80 13.23 -18.13
N GLY A 36 10.98 11.92 -17.96
CA GLY A 36 10.79 11.22 -16.69
C GLY A 36 9.34 10.91 -16.36
N LEU A 37 8.39 11.22 -17.26
CA LEU A 37 7.00 10.77 -17.13
C LEU A 37 6.87 9.29 -17.47
N TYR A 38 5.79 8.70 -16.98
CA TYR A 38 5.45 7.30 -17.20
C TYR A 38 4.14 7.13 -17.97
N GLY A 39 4.08 6.06 -18.76
CA GLY A 39 2.88 5.60 -19.46
C GLY A 39 2.62 4.13 -19.19
N ARG A 40 1.40 3.66 -19.41
CA ARG A 40 1.11 2.22 -19.29
C ARG A 40 1.42 1.51 -20.61
N THR A 41 2.25 0.46 -20.56
CA THR A 41 2.63 -0.34 -21.74
C THR A 41 1.45 -1.14 -22.33
N ASP A 42 0.38 -1.37 -21.56
CA ASP A 42 -0.83 -2.06 -22.03
C ASP A 42 -1.79 -1.17 -22.84
N ALA A 43 -1.57 0.14 -22.87
CA ALA A 43 -2.38 1.08 -23.63
C ALA A 43 -2.23 0.86 -25.16
N PRO A 44 -3.28 1.16 -25.95
CA PRO A 44 -3.23 1.03 -27.42
C PRO A 44 -2.14 1.88 -28.08
N SER A 45 -1.75 2.98 -27.43
CA SER A 45 -0.71 3.92 -27.86
C SER A 45 0.04 4.45 -26.65
N PRO A 46 1.36 4.69 -26.73
CA PRO A 46 2.12 5.30 -25.64
C PRO A 46 1.51 6.64 -25.23
N ARG A 47 1.34 6.84 -23.92
CA ARG A 47 0.74 8.06 -23.37
C ARG A 47 1.35 8.37 -22.02
N ALA A 48 1.82 9.60 -21.84
CA ALA A 48 2.21 10.07 -20.52
C ALA A 48 0.95 10.23 -19.66
N THR A 49 0.88 9.50 -18.56
CA THR A 49 -0.30 9.44 -17.67
C THR A 49 0.08 9.50 -16.20
N VAL A 50 1.36 9.32 -15.87
CA VAL A 50 1.84 9.23 -14.50
C VAL A 50 3.12 10.06 -14.35
N ALA A 51 3.23 10.82 -13.27
CA ALA A 51 4.40 11.63 -12.94
C ALA A 51 5.53 10.77 -12.34
N ASN A 52 6.73 11.34 -12.21
CA ASN A 52 7.88 10.67 -11.62
C ASN A 52 7.66 10.32 -10.14
N ASP A 53 6.70 10.88 -9.43
CA ASP A 53 6.32 10.45 -8.07
C ASP A 53 5.32 9.27 -8.06
N ALA A 54 5.03 8.69 -9.24
CA ALA A 54 4.04 7.64 -9.47
C ALA A 54 2.58 8.08 -9.27
N ARG A 55 2.32 9.39 -9.17
CA ARG A 55 0.95 9.91 -9.12
C ARG A 55 0.36 10.05 -10.52
N PRO A 56 -0.95 9.78 -10.70
CA PRO A 56 -1.64 10.09 -11.94
C PRO A 56 -1.52 11.58 -12.28
N LEU A 57 -1.25 11.87 -13.55
CA LEU A 57 -1.33 13.23 -14.08
C LEU A 57 -2.79 13.69 -14.12
N ALA A 58 -3.01 15.01 -14.01
CA ALA A 58 -4.32 15.58 -14.31
C ALA A 58 -4.70 15.27 -15.77
N GLY A 59 -6.00 15.20 -16.07
CA GLY A 59 -6.47 14.80 -17.40
C GLY A 59 -5.95 15.69 -18.53
N GLU A 60 -5.71 16.97 -18.25
CA GLU A 60 -5.14 17.96 -19.17
C GLU A 60 -3.63 17.82 -19.39
N ASP A 61 -2.91 17.24 -18.42
CA ASP A 61 -1.47 16.98 -18.50
C ASP A 61 -1.16 15.63 -19.17
N SER A 62 -2.17 14.76 -19.34
CA SER A 62 -2.01 13.51 -20.07
C SER A 62 -2.01 13.72 -21.57
N HIS A 63 -0.96 13.27 -22.23
CA HIS A 63 -0.74 13.53 -23.65
C HIS A 63 -0.11 12.33 -24.36
N PRO A 64 -0.47 12.11 -25.65
CA PRO A 64 0.06 11.00 -26.44
C PRO A 64 1.56 11.17 -26.66
N ARG A 65 2.24 10.03 -26.78
CA ARG A 65 3.67 9.95 -27.03
C ARG A 65 3.91 9.10 -28.27
N ARG A 66 5.00 9.39 -28.97
CA ARG A 66 5.49 8.56 -30.05
C ARG A 66 6.23 7.36 -29.46
N PRO A 67 6.16 6.19 -30.10
CA PRO A 67 6.88 5.02 -29.61
C PRO A 67 8.39 5.24 -29.48
N GLU A 68 8.99 6.11 -30.29
CA GLU A 68 10.43 6.44 -30.25
C GLU A 68 10.82 7.25 -28.99
N GLU A 69 9.85 7.89 -28.32
CA GLU A 69 10.10 8.65 -27.09
C GLU A 69 10.24 7.74 -25.86
N VAL A 70 9.91 6.45 -25.98
CA VAL A 70 10.11 5.45 -24.93
C VAL A 70 11.60 5.11 -24.86
N ILE A 71 12.24 5.45 -23.74
CA ILE A 71 13.67 5.19 -23.48
C ILE A 71 13.90 3.91 -22.65
N GLY A 72 12.84 3.31 -22.14
CA GLY A 72 12.92 2.12 -21.32
C GLY A 72 11.60 1.78 -20.63
N TRP A 73 11.67 0.81 -19.73
CA TRP A 73 10.54 0.28 -18.99
C TRP A 73 10.89 -0.01 -17.55
N ARG A 74 9.88 -0.10 -16.69
CA ARG A 74 10.03 -0.65 -15.34
C ARG A 74 8.72 -1.23 -14.83
N ALA A 75 8.79 -2.17 -13.90
CA ALA A 75 7.62 -2.57 -13.14
C ALA A 75 7.29 -1.50 -12.09
N LEU A 76 6.00 -1.19 -11.94
CA LEU A 76 5.45 -0.37 -10.87
C LEU A 76 4.38 -1.17 -10.13
N CYS A 77 4.17 -0.83 -8.86
CA CYS A 77 3.12 -1.39 -8.02
C CYS A 77 2.17 -0.25 -7.64
N SER A 78 0.88 -0.55 -7.46
CA SER A 78 -0.08 0.41 -6.92
C SER A 78 0.15 0.78 -5.46
N CYS A 79 1.00 0.03 -4.74
CA CYS A 79 1.38 0.39 -3.38
C CYS A 79 2.32 1.60 -3.37
N ASP A 80 2.24 2.40 -2.32
CA ASP A 80 3.07 3.60 -2.21
C ASP A 80 4.56 3.25 -2.16
N GLY A 81 5.27 3.70 -3.20
CA GLY A 81 6.72 3.82 -3.21
C GLY A 81 7.50 2.67 -3.82
N TRP A 82 6.89 1.52 -4.14
CA TRP A 82 7.65 0.44 -4.78
C TRP A 82 7.84 0.66 -6.28
N ARG A 83 9.08 0.52 -6.75
CA ARG A 83 9.46 0.63 -8.15
C ARG A 83 10.54 -0.38 -8.50
N GLY A 84 10.30 -1.15 -9.54
CA GLY A 84 11.30 -2.04 -10.12
C GLY A 84 12.47 -1.27 -10.74
N ARG A 85 13.55 -2.00 -11.04
CA ARG A 85 14.71 -1.45 -11.74
C ARG A 85 14.33 -1.06 -13.16
N THR A 86 15.05 -0.07 -13.67
CA THR A 86 14.90 0.37 -15.06
C THR A 86 15.47 -0.66 -16.02
N TRP A 87 14.70 -0.96 -17.06
CA TRP A 87 15.10 -1.65 -18.26
C TRP A 87 15.28 -0.62 -19.37
N LEU A 88 16.45 -0.60 -19.99
CA LEU A 88 16.77 0.35 -21.05
C LEU A 88 16.31 -0.18 -22.41
N ARG A 89 15.88 0.72 -23.28
CA ARG A 89 15.61 0.41 -24.67
C ARG A 89 16.92 0.39 -25.47
N ALA A 90 17.10 -0.65 -26.27
CA ALA A 90 18.09 -0.71 -27.33
C ALA A 90 17.47 -0.30 -28.67
N ASP A 91 18.21 0.47 -29.45
CA ASP A 91 17.84 0.88 -30.81
C ASP A 91 18.02 -0.24 -31.83
N ARG A 92 18.94 -1.17 -31.57
CA ARG A 92 19.28 -2.27 -32.49
C ARG A 92 19.04 -3.62 -31.85
N ALA A 93 18.57 -4.57 -32.64
CA ALA A 93 18.35 -5.96 -32.20
C ALA A 93 19.62 -6.63 -31.67
N ALA A 94 20.79 -6.27 -32.22
CA ALA A 94 22.09 -6.80 -31.79
C ALA A 94 22.47 -6.40 -30.35
N ASP A 95 21.90 -5.30 -29.84
CA ASP A 95 22.16 -4.79 -28.49
C ASP A 95 21.16 -5.36 -27.45
N HIS A 96 20.29 -6.28 -27.85
CA HIS A 96 19.36 -6.95 -26.96
C HIS A 96 20.10 -7.84 -25.95
N ALA A 97 20.09 -7.41 -24.68
CA ALA A 97 20.78 -8.10 -23.59
C ALA A 97 19.90 -8.11 -22.32
N PRO A 98 18.94 -9.05 -22.21
CA PRO A 98 18.05 -9.17 -21.06
C PRO A 98 18.78 -9.28 -19.70
N SER A 99 19.91 -9.98 -19.65
CA SER A 99 20.74 -10.10 -18.44
C SER A 99 21.31 -8.77 -17.96
N ALA A 100 21.48 -7.81 -18.85
CA ALA A 100 21.92 -6.44 -18.57
C ALA A 100 20.75 -5.43 -18.46
N ARG A 101 19.49 -5.91 -18.47
CA ARG A 101 18.27 -5.10 -18.53
C ARG A 101 18.19 -4.19 -19.76
N VAL A 102 18.64 -4.68 -20.90
CA VAL A 102 18.56 -3.96 -22.18
C VAL A 102 17.64 -4.74 -23.13
N LEU A 103 16.53 -4.13 -23.54
CA LEU A 103 15.54 -4.75 -24.42
C LEU A 103 15.46 -4.00 -25.75
N HIS A 104 15.47 -4.73 -26.86
CA HIS A 104 15.21 -4.15 -28.17
C HIS A 104 13.74 -4.38 -28.49
N CYS A 105 13.04 -3.31 -28.89
CA CYS A 105 11.67 -3.37 -29.35
C CYS A 105 11.52 -2.42 -30.54
N SER A 106 11.29 -2.98 -31.72
CA SER A 106 11.19 -2.22 -32.98
C SER A 106 9.95 -1.33 -33.04
N THR A 107 8.87 -1.71 -32.35
CA THR A 107 7.60 -1.00 -32.34
C THR A 107 7.48 0.01 -31.19
N GLY A 108 8.44 0.02 -30.25
CA GLY A 108 8.37 0.76 -28.99
C GLY A 108 7.36 0.21 -27.98
N ARG A 109 6.66 -0.90 -28.29
CA ARG A 109 5.73 -1.58 -27.39
C ARG A 109 6.24 -2.98 -27.07
N LEU A 110 6.47 -3.25 -25.78
CA LEU A 110 6.85 -4.60 -25.35
C LEU A 110 5.77 -5.61 -25.74
N ASP A 111 6.22 -6.75 -26.28
CA ASP A 111 5.38 -7.93 -26.36
C ASP A 111 5.13 -8.51 -24.96
N ALA A 112 4.23 -9.50 -24.89
CA ALA A 112 3.82 -10.09 -23.62
C ALA A 112 4.98 -10.78 -22.86
N ASP A 113 5.94 -11.38 -23.56
CA ASP A 113 7.05 -12.07 -22.93
C ASP A 113 8.06 -11.09 -22.34
N LEU A 114 8.37 -10.00 -23.05
CA LEU A 114 9.21 -8.93 -22.54
C LEU A 114 8.54 -8.17 -21.40
N ALA A 115 7.22 -7.91 -21.49
CA ALA A 115 6.47 -7.30 -20.41
C ALA A 115 6.49 -8.18 -19.14
N ARG A 116 6.31 -9.50 -19.29
CA ARG A 116 6.43 -10.47 -18.20
C ARG A 116 7.83 -10.50 -17.60
N LEU A 117 8.87 -10.38 -18.42
CA LEU A 117 10.25 -10.30 -17.95
C LEU A 117 10.47 -9.05 -17.08
N VAL A 118 9.92 -7.89 -17.47
CA VAL A 118 9.99 -6.67 -16.65
C VAL A 118 9.19 -6.83 -15.36
N LEU A 119 8.00 -7.45 -15.42
CA LEU A 119 7.13 -7.71 -14.26
C LEU A 119 7.68 -8.75 -13.29
N ALA A 120 8.64 -9.59 -13.68
CA ALA A 120 9.19 -10.59 -12.78
C ALA A 120 9.76 -9.98 -11.48
N GLU A 121 10.23 -8.73 -11.50
CA GLU A 121 10.66 -8.04 -10.28
C GLU A 121 9.49 -7.70 -9.33
N TRP A 122 8.29 -7.48 -9.88
CA TRP A 122 7.09 -7.25 -9.10
C TRP A 122 6.59 -8.54 -8.43
N ASP A 123 6.75 -9.71 -9.05
CA ASP A 123 6.38 -10.99 -8.42
C ASP A 123 7.10 -11.19 -7.08
N TYR A 124 8.39 -10.84 -7.00
CA TYR A 124 9.16 -10.89 -5.74
C TYR A 124 8.62 -9.90 -4.70
N HIS A 125 8.29 -8.68 -5.13
CA HIS A 125 7.69 -7.68 -4.25
C HIS A 125 6.33 -8.13 -3.72
N GLN A 126 5.50 -8.72 -4.57
CA GLN A 126 4.19 -9.26 -4.17
C GLN A 126 4.36 -10.35 -3.11
N LEU A 127 5.32 -11.26 -3.28
CA LEU A 127 5.63 -12.30 -2.30
C LEU A 127 6.14 -11.73 -0.97
N GLU A 128 7.03 -10.73 -1.02
CA GLU A 128 7.51 -10.03 0.18
C GLU A 128 6.33 -9.41 0.95
N MET A 129 5.43 -8.74 0.24
CA MET A 129 4.27 -8.10 0.86
C MET A 129 3.26 -9.11 1.41
N GLN A 130 3.06 -10.24 0.75
CA GLN A 130 2.23 -11.35 1.25
C GLN A 130 2.71 -11.86 2.61
N VAL A 131 4.02 -11.99 2.79
CA VAL A 131 4.62 -12.43 4.07
C VAL A 131 4.40 -11.41 5.20
N LEU A 132 4.21 -10.13 4.88
CA LEU A 132 3.95 -9.07 5.85
C LEU A 132 2.48 -8.91 6.26
N ILE A 133 1.54 -9.60 5.59
CA ILE A 133 0.11 -9.52 5.89
C ILE A 133 -0.21 -9.83 7.37
N PRO A 134 0.33 -10.90 7.99
CA PRO A 134 0.06 -11.19 9.39
C PRO A 134 0.51 -10.06 10.35
N VAL A 135 1.63 -9.41 10.05
CA VAL A 135 2.14 -8.27 10.84
C VAL A 135 1.18 -7.09 10.74
N ARG A 136 0.71 -6.79 9.51
CA ARG A 136 -0.26 -5.72 9.26
C ARG A 136 -1.58 -5.96 10.00
N LEU A 137 -2.12 -7.18 9.94
CA LEU A 137 -3.35 -7.54 10.63
C LEU A 137 -3.22 -7.41 12.16
N ALA A 138 -2.12 -7.90 12.73
CA ALA A 138 -1.85 -7.77 14.16
C ALA A 138 -1.73 -6.30 14.60
N PHE A 139 -1.15 -5.44 13.75
CA PHE A 139 -1.09 -4.01 14.00
C PHE A 139 -2.49 -3.37 13.99
N GLU A 140 -3.32 -3.65 12.99
CA GLU A 140 -4.70 -3.14 12.89
C GLU A 140 -5.58 -3.59 14.06
N ASP A 141 -5.42 -4.83 14.50
CA ASP A 141 -6.10 -5.38 15.67
C ASP A 141 -5.67 -4.66 16.95
N THR A 142 -4.37 -4.37 17.07
CA THR A 142 -3.82 -3.60 18.20
C THR A 142 -4.39 -2.18 18.23
N THR A 143 -4.41 -1.47 17.09
CA THR A 143 -5.02 -0.14 16.98
C THR A 143 -6.51 -0.18 17.33
N SER A 144 -7.24 -1.17 16.82
CA SER A 144 -8.67 -1.34 17.11
C SER A 144 -8.92 -1.64 18.59
N ALA A 145 -8.08 -2.46 19.22
CA ALA A 145 -8.16 -2.76 20.65
C ALA A 145 -7.86 -1.52 21.51
N GLN A 146 -6.86 -0.72 21.12
CA GLN A 146 -6.54 0.54 21.78
C GLN A 146 -7.72 1.51 21.71
N GLN A 147 -8.35 1.67 20.54
CA GLN A 147 -9.52 2.53 20.40
C GLN A 147 -10.69 2.08 21.29
N ARG A 148 -11.00 0.77 21.32
CA ARG A 148 -12.05 0.24 22.20
C ARG A 148 -11.74 0.46 23.68
N LEU A 149 -10.47 0.35 24.09
CA LEU A 149 -10.06 0.63 25.47
C LEU A 149 -10.34 2.08 25.83
N VAL A 150 -10.07 3.02 24.93
CA VAL A 150 -10.33 4.45 25.13
C VAL A 150 -11.80 4.74 25.30
N GLU A 151 -12.62 4.19 24.41
CA GLU A 151 -14.07 4.34 24.46
C GLU A 151 -14.64 3.76 25.76
N ALA A 152 -14.15 2.59 26.18
CA ALA A 152 -14.53 1.98 27.46
C ALA A 152 -14.14 2.88 28.64
N VAL A 153 -12.91 3.42 28.67
CA VAL A 153 -12.46 4.35 29.72
C VAL A 153 -13.32 5.62 29.74
N ARG A 154 -13.64 6.19 28.57
CA ARG A 154 -14.54 7.36 28.47
C ARG A 154 -15.93 7.06 29.01
N PHE A 155 -16.50 5.91 28.66
CA PHE A 155 -17.81 5.48 29.14
C PHE A 155 -17.86 5.34 30.67
N VAL A 156 -16.88 4.66 31.28
CA VAL A 156 -16.86 4.49 32.74
C VAL A 156 -16.57 5.81 33.47
N ARG A 157 -15.75 6.69 32.88
CA ARG A 157 -15.50 8.04 33.42
C ARG A 157 -16.76 8.90 33.39
N ALA A 158 -17.54 8.86 32.29
CA ALA A 158 -18.83 9.54 32.20
C ALA A 158 -19.87 8.99 33.19
N SER A 159 -19.72 7.73 33.60
CA SER A 159 -20.54 7.09 34.64
C SER A 159 -20.05 7.37 36.07
N GLY A 160 -19.02 8.22 36.25
CA GLY A 160 -18.53 8.65 37.55
C GLY A 160 -17.39 7.82 38.17
N ALA A 161 -16.84 6.83 37.46
CA ALA A 161 -15.70 6.07 37.97
C ALA A 161 -14.46 6.98 38.15
N SER A 162 -13.73 6.88 39.27
CA SER A 162 -12.52 7.70 39.50
C SER A 162 -11.32 7.23 38.67
N TRP A 163 -10.30 8.08 38.53
CA TRP A 163 -9.06 7.72 37.84
C TRP A 163 -8.28 6.61 38.58
N GLU A 164 -8.38 6.53 39.92
CA GLU A 164 -7.82 5.42 40.70
C GLU A 164 -8.50 4.09 40.34
N ALA A 165 -9.82 4.09 40.17
CA ALA A 165 -10.56 2.88 39.80
C ALA A 165 -10.15 2.40 38.40
N VAL A 166 -10.03 3.32 37.44
CA VAL A 166 -9.53 3.02 36.10
C VAL A 166 -8.10 2.48 36.17
N ALA A 167 -7.20 3.15 36.90
CA ALA A 167 -5.80 2.76 37.04
C ALA A 167 -5.65 1.32 37.56
N ARG A 168 -6.43 0.93 38.58
CA ARG A 168 -6.42 -0.45 39.10
C ARG A 168 -6.81 -1.47 38.03
N VAL A 169 -7.87 -1.22 37.26
CA VAL A 169 -8.38 -2.18 36.26
C VAL A 169 -7.38 -2.41 35.12
N ILE A 170 -6.73 -1.34 34.65
CA ILE A 170 -5.74 -1.42 33.56
C ILE A 170 -4.32 -1.69 34.06
N SER A 171 -4.14 -1.86 35.38
CA SER A 171 -2.83 -1.99 36.04
C SER A 171 -1.86 -0.84 35.75
N ALA A 172 -2.37 0.40 35.71
CA ALA A 172 -1.54 1.60 35.67
C ALA A 172 -0.92 1.89 37.05
N PRO A 173 0.28 2.49 37.12
CA PRO A 173 0.99 2.70 38.38
C PRO A 173 0.32 3.73 39.30
N SER A 174 -0.48 4.65 38.77
CA SER A 174 -1.22 5.64 39.55
C SER A 174 -2.44 6.20 38.80
N ALA A 175 -3.28 6.97 39.50
CA ALA A 175 -4.41 7.68 38.92
C ALA A 175 -3.95 8.74 37.91
N GLU A 176 -2.89 9.48 38.21
CA GLU A 176 -2.30 10.50 37.33
C GLU A 176 -1.75 9.88 36.05
N ALA A 177 -1.18 8.67 36.10
CA ALA A 177 -0.74 7.95 34.92
C ALA A 177 -1.92 7.53 34.01
N ALA A 178 -3.03 7.09 34.61
CA ALA A 178 -4.24 6.77 33.87
C ALA A 178 -4.88 8.03 33.26
N GLU A 179 -4.96 9.11 34.04
CA GLU A 179 -5.46 10.41 33.57
C GLU A 179 -4.60 10.99 32.46
N SER A 180 -3.27 10.96 32.59
CA SER A 180 -2.37 11.42 31.53
C SER A 180 -2.58 10.65 30.22
N ARG A 181 -2.76 9.33 30.31
CA ARG A 181 -2.96 8.46 29.13
C ARG A 181 -4.32 8.65 28.45
N PHE A 182 -5.39 8.89 29.19
CA PHE A 182 -6.76 8.89 28.65
C PHE A 182 -7.52 10.21 28.79
N GLY A 183 -7.07 11.12 29.64
CA GLY A 183 -7.74 12.38 29.97
C GLY A 183 -7.70 13.42 28.84
N ASN A 184 -6.69 13.36 27.98
CA ASN A 184 -6.48 14.35 26.89
C ASN A 184 -6.89 13.84 25.50
N TRP A 185 -7.60 12.70 25.39
CA TRP A 185 -7.88 12.09 24.08
C TRP A 185 -8.74 12.97 23.14
N THR A 186 -9.46 13.96 23.65
CA THR A 186 -10.19 14.95 22.84
C THR A 186 -9.30 15.83 21.97
N SER A 187 -7.99 15.88 22.21
CA SER A 187 -7.04 16.74 21.49
C SER A 187 -6.23 16.04 20.39
N HIS A 188 -6.07 14.71 20.45
CA HIS A 188 -5.24 13.96 19.48
C HIS A 188 -6.00 13.54 18.21
N ASP A 189 -7.32 13.33 18.28
CA ASP A 189 -8.13 12.93 17.11
C ASP A 189 -8.32 14.05 16.07
N ARG A 190 -8.11 15.33 16.44
CA ARG A 190 -8.07 16.41 15.44
C ARG A 190 -6.77 16.41 14.62
N ASN A 191 -5.63 16.09 15.23
CA ASN A 191 -4.34 16.04 14.53
C ASN A 191 -4.14 14.73 13.75
N ALA A 192 -4.64 13.60 14.24
CA ALA A 192 -4.53 12.32 13.52
C ALA A 192 -5.44 12.23 12.29
N ALA A 193 -6.55 12.97 12.28
CA ALA A 193 -7.39 13.13 11.08
C ALA A 193 -6.75 14.03 10.01
N GLU A 194 -5.91 15.01 10.41
CA GLU A 194 -5.15 15.87 9.49
C GLU A 194 -3.81 15.26 9.04
N LEU A 195 -3.27 14.28 9.79
CA LEU A 195 -2.09 13.49 9.39
C LEU A 195 -2.43 12.23 8.60
N ARG A 196 -3.71 11.98 8.33
CA ARG A 196 -4.15 11.11 7.24
C ARG A 196 -4.17 11.93 5.95
N ILE A 197 -3.00 12.11 5.34
CA ILE A 197 -2.86 12.57 3.95
C ILE A 197 -1.86 11.64 3.25
N PRO A 198 -2.08 11.19 2.01
CA PRO A 198 -3.33 10.75 1.35
C PRO A 198 -3.46 9.23 1.31
#